data_AF-A0A3E0PC15-F1
#
_entry.id   AF-A0A3E0PC15-F1
#
_cell.length_a   1.000
_cell.length_b   1.000
_cell.length_c   1.000
_cell.angle_alpha   90.00
_cell.angle_beta   90.00
_cell.angle_gamma   90.00
#
_symmetry.space_group_name_H-M   'P 1'
#
loop_
_entity.id
_entity.type
_entity.pdbx_description
1 polymer ?
#
loop_
_entity_poly.entity_id
_entity_poly.type
_entity_poly.pdbx_seq_one_letter_code
_entity_poly.pdbx_strand_id
1 'polypeptide(L)'
;MRKSRSARKISIRENDLMLAHILRKSEAADTFGDYAEGHREVFAICSDYLDLTEKELRRTDVNSPRYVAMRKGRSRIKSIRKSHLLAWSEIESKALMRDARREATPIERARTAGKALSVVEEAIGHYPGEPTLRDSAEVVREFISGVQIKGLIEEAEASEEVGDKTAALEIYEQILDKLSRQHLSEENKEALAGRIGEKISSLRGD
;
A
#
# COMPACT_ATOMS: atom_id res chain seq x y z
N MET A 1 18.96 -25.23 -36.69
CA MET A 1 19.65 -24.36 -35.70
C MET A 1 19.03 -22.97 -35.74
N ARG A 2 18.23 -22.62 -34.73
CA ARG A 2 17.65 -21.26 -34.61
C ARG A 2 18.79 -20.29 -34.29
N LYS A 3 19.09 -19.35 -35.18
CA LYS A 3 19.96 -18.21 -34.86
C LYS A 3 19.35 -17.53 -33.64
N SER A 4 20.08 -17.59 -32.52
CA SER A 4 19.91 -16.73 -31.37
C SER A 4 19.61 -15.31 -31.86
N ARG A 5 18.49 -14.72 -31.42
CA ARG A 5 18.22 -13.28 -31.50
C ARG A 5 19.30 -12.61 -30.64
N SER A 6 20.49 -12.44 -31.22
CA SER A 6 21.59 -11.69 -30.65
C SER A 6 21.06 -10.33 -30.20
N ALA A 7 21.39 -9.97 -28.96
CA ALA A 7 21.06 -8.73 -28.29
C ALA A 7 21.21 -7.51 -29.22
N ARG A 8 20.08 -7.01 -29.73
CA ARG A 8 20.05 -5.78 -30.51
C ARG A 8 20.39 -4.63 -29.55
N LYS A 9 21.51 -3.96 -29.81
CA LYS A 9 21.94 -2.76 -29.06
C LYS A 9 20.90 -1.66 -29.21
N ILE A 10 20.62 -0.95 -28.12
CA ILE A 10 19.72 0.20 -28.14
C ILE A 10 20.47 1.37 -28.75
N SER A 11 19.96 1.92 -29.84
CA SER A 11 20.45 3.14 -30.46
C SER A 11 20.00 4.38 -29.69
N ILE A 12 20.68 5.51 -29.91
CA ILE A 12 20.28 6.80 -29.30
C ILE A 12 18.85 7.16 -29.72
N ARG A 13 18.52 6.99 -31.00
CA ARG A 13 17.19 7.24 -31.54
C ARG A 13 16.12 6.37 -30.88
N GLU A 14 16.39 5.07 -30.69
CA GLU A 14 15.45 4.18 -29.98
C GLU A 14 15.28 4.61 -28.51
N ASN A 15 16.36 5.01 -27.82
CA ASN A 15 16.28 5.56 -26.47
C ASN A 15 15.41 6.82 -26.42
N ASP A 16 15.59 7.74 -27.36
CA ASP A 16 14.82 9.00 -27.40
C ASP A 16 13.33 8.74 -27.67
N LEU A 17 13.01 7.77 -28.54
CA LEU A 17 11.63 7.35 -28.80
C LEU A 17 10.97 6.74 -27.55
N MET A 18 11.70 5.91 -26.79
CA MET A 18 11.20 5.35 -25.54
C MET A 18 10.93 6.45 -24.50
N LEU A 19 11.86 7.41 -24.36
CA LEU A 19 11.68 8.55 -23.48
C LEU A 19 10.46 9.40 -23.89
N ALA A 20 10.30 9.69 -25.17
CA ALA A 20 9.16 10.44 -25.68
C ALA A 20 7.82 9.70 -25.47
N HIS A 21 7.82 8.37 -25.54
CA HIS A 21 6.64 7.57 -25.20
C HIS A 21 6.28 7.68 -23.72
N ILE A 22 7.26 7.50 -22.82
CA ILE A 22 7.05 7.63 -21.37
C ILE A 22 6.52 9.02 -21.02
N LEU A 23 7.10 10.07 -21.59
CA LEU A 23 6.69 11.44 -21.30
C LEU A 23 5.26 11.73 -21.75
N ARG A 24 4.86 11.27 -22.93
CA ARG A 24 3.46 11.40 -23.39
C ARG A 24 2.48 10.66 -22.51
N LYS A 25 2.84 9.45 -22.06
CA LYS A 25 2.01 8.65 -21.15
C LYS A 25 1.91 9.29 -19.75
N SER A 26 3.02 9.83 -19.25
CA SER A 26 3.09 10.59 -17.99
C SER A 26 2.18 11.83 -18.05
N GLU A 27 2.30 12.64 -19.10
CA GLU A 27 1.45 13.82 -19.30
C GLU A 27 -0.04 13.47 -19.41
N ALA A 28 -0.37 12.37 -20.10
CA ALA A 28 -1.75 11.88 -20.17
C ALA A 28 -2.28 11.46 -18.79
N ALA A 29 -1.49 10.70 -18.01
CA ALA A 29 -1.87 10.31 -16.65
C ALA A 29 -2.06 11.53 -15.74
N ASP A 30 -1.15 12.51 -15.80
CA ASP A 30 -1.26 13.74 -15.00
C ASP A 30 -2.50 14.57 -15.37
N THR A 31 -2.91 14.54 -16.65
CA THR A 31 -4.16 15.18 -17.10
C THR A 31 -5.40 14.51 -16.50
N PHE A 32 -5.36 13.18 -16.32
CA PHE A 32 -6.40 12.39 -15.67
C PHE A 32 -6.01 12.06 -14.22
N GLY A 33 -5.58 13.05 -13.44
CA GLY A 33 -4.89 12.86 -12.16
C GLY A 33 -5.61 12.01 -11.09
N ASP A 34 -6.92 11.77 -11.21
CA ASP A 34 -7.67 10.89 -10.31
C ASP A 34 -7.76 9.42 -10.80
N TYR A 35 -7.18 9.11 -11.97
CA TYR A 35 -7.24 7.79 -12.58
C TYR A 35 -6.03 6.94 -12.19
N ALA A 36 -6.18 6.16 -11.12
CA ALA A 36 -5.12 5.33 -10.55
C ALA A 36 -4.41 4.43 -11.58
N GLU A 37 -5.17 3.78 -12.48
CA GLU A 37 -4.62 2.86 -13.47
C GLU A 37 -3.66 3.57 -14.44
N GLY A 38 -3.91 4.84 -14.78
CA GLY A 38 -3.01 5.64 -15.62
C GLY A 38 -1.64 5.84 -14.96
N HIS A 39 -1.62 6.19 -13.67
CA HIS A 39 -0.37 6.31 -12.90
C HIS A 39 0.34 4.95 -12.78
N ARG A 40 -0.42 3.87 -12.59
CA ARG A 40 0.14 2.50 -12.54
C ARG A 40 0.79 2.08 -13.85
N GLU A 41 0.16 2.38 -14.98
CA GLU A 41 0.72 2.11 -16.31
C GLU A 41 2.05 2.84 -16.51
N VAL A 42 2.10 4.13 -16.17
CA VAL A 42 3.34 4.92 -16.31
C VAL A 42 4.45 4.37 -15.41
N PHE A 43 4.14 3.97 -14.17
CA PHE A 43 5.08 3.32 -13.28
C PHE A 43 5.67 2.03 -13.90
N ALA A 44 4.83 1.19 -14.52
CA ALA A 44 5.26 -0.04 -15.16
C ALA A 44 6.20 0.24 -16.36
N ILE A 45 5.81 1.14 -17.27
CA ILE A 45 6.64 1.49 -18.44
C ILE A 45 7.97 2.13 -18.01
N CYS A 46 7.97 2.94 -16.95
CA CYS A 46 9.20 3.48 -16.38
C CYS A 46 10.11 2.39 -15.82
N SER A 47 9.54 1.40 -15.13
CA SER A 47 10.29 0.26 -14.58
C SER A 47 10.91 -0.58 -15.69
N ASP A 48 10.16 -0.89 -16.74
CA ASP A 48 10.65 -1.60 -17.92
C ASP A 48 11.83 -0.86 -18.59
N TYR A 49 11.71 0.46 -18.74
CA TYR A 49 12.79 1.29 -19.28
C TYR A 49 14.05 1.25 -18.40
N LEU A 50 13.89 1.35 -17.07
CA LEU A 50 15.01 1.27 -16.15
C LEU A 50 15.66 -0.13 -16.21
N ASP A 51 14.90 -1.21 -16.25
CA ASP A 51 15.47 -2.56 -16.32
C ASP A 51 16.19 -2.80 -17.64
N LEU A 52 15.60 -2.34 -18.75
CA LEU A 52 16.17 -2.45 -20.09
C LEU A 52 17.48 -1.67 -20.21
N THR A 53 17.48 -0.40 -19.79
CA THR A 53 18.66 0.46 -19.89
C THR A 53 19.76 0.06 -18.92
N GLU A 54 19.44 -0.55 -17.78
CA GLU A 54 20.45 -1.11 -16.89
C GLU A 54 21.22 -2.25 -17.55
N LYS A 55 20.50 -3.17 -18.18
CA LYS A 55 21.10 -4.29 -18.92
C LYS A 55 21.97 -3.81 -20.08
N GLU A 56 21.55 -2.76 -20.79
CA GLU A 56 22.31 -2.19 -21.90
C GLU A 56 23.54 -1.41 -21.43
N LEU A 57 23.44 -0.66 -20.32
CA LEU A 57 24.58 0.07 -19.75
C LEU A 57 25.69 -0.87 -19.29
N ARG A 58 25.35 -2.03 -18.72
CA ARG A 58 26.34 -3.06 -18.35
C ARG A 58 27.17 -3.59 -19.54
N ARG A 59 26.70 -3.38 -20.76
CA ARG A 59 27.33 -3.86 -22.02
C ARG A 59 27.89 -2.74 -22.89
N THR A 60 27.73 -1.48 -22.46
CA THR A 60 28.10 -0.31 -23.26
C THR A 60 29.33 0.37 -22.66
N ASP A 61 30.29 0.71 -23.52
CA ASP A 61 31.48 1.48 -23.14
C ASP A 61 31.08 2.81 -22.48
N VAL A 62 31.70 3.15 -21.35
CA VAL A 62 31.41 4.36 -20.56
C VAL A 62 31.67 5.66 -21.34
N ASN A 63 32.55 5.63 -22.34
CA ASN A 63 32.88 6.76 -23.21
C ASN A 63 31.96 6.86 -24.43
N SER A 64 31.06 5.89 -24.63
CA SER A 64 30.09 5.91 -25.72
C SER A 64 29.06 7.02 -25.52
N PRO A 65 28.71 7.80 -26.56
CA PRO A 65 27.57 8.73 -26.52
C PRO A 65 26.25 8.05 -26.09
N ARG A 66 26.08 6.76 -26.39
CA ARG A 66 24.89 5.97 -25.97
C ARG A 66 24.86 5.79 -24.46
N TYR A 67 26.01 5.59 -23.82
CA TYR A 67 26.11 5.45 -22.37
C TYR A 67 25.66 6.74 -21.68
N VAL A 68 26.16 7.89 -22.16
CA VAL A 68 25.79 9.21 -21.64
C VAL A 68 24.29 9.47 -21.80
N ALA A 69 23.74 9.20 -22.98
CA ALA A 69 22.31 9.38 -23.27
C ALA A 69 21.41 8.52 -22.36
N MET A 70 21.71 7.22 -22.22
CA MET A 70 20.96 6.31 -21.35
C MET A 70 21.08 6.70 -19.88
N ARG A 71 22.26 7.10 -19.41
CA ARG A 71 22.45 7.56 -18.01
C ARG A 71 21.58 8.78 -17.71
N LYS A 72 21.54 9.76 -18.62
CA LYS A 72 20.71 10.96 -18.48
C LYS A 72 19.22 10.61 -18.50
N GLY A 73 18.80 9.74 -19.43
CA GLY A 73 17.42 9.24 -19.51
C GLY A 73 16.98 8.56 -18.22
N ARG A 74 17.78 7.63 -17.68
CA ARG A 74 17.52 6.95 -16.41
C ARG A 74 17.32 7.92 -15.25
N SER A 75 18.18 8.93 -15.12
CA SER A 75 18.07 9.92 -14.06
C SER A 75 16.71 10.62 -14.09
N ARG A 76 16.23 10.99 -15.28
CA ARG A 76 14.92 11.61 -15.47
C ARG A 76 13.78 10.64 -15.15
N ILE A 77 13.84 9.41 -15.69
CA ILE A 77 12.78 8.41 -15.51
C ILE A 77 12.63 7.96 -14.06
N LYS A 78 13.71 7.94 -13.26
CA LYS A 78 13.62 7.63 -11.83
C LYS A 78 12.67 8.59 -11.08
N SER A 79 12.72 9.88 -11.39
CA SER A 79 11.84 10.87 -10.76
C SER A 79 10.38 10.67 -11.17
N ILE A 80 10.14 10.45 -12.47
CA ILE A 80 8.79 10.20 -13.01
C ILE A 80 8.20 8.93 -12.40
N ARG A 81 8.99 7.85 -12.38
CA ARG A 81 8.60 6.58 -11.75
C ARG A 81 8.20 6.75 -10.30
N LYS A 82 8.96 7.53 -9.53
CA LYS A 82 8.63 7.82 -8.12
C LYS A 82 7.30 8.56 -8.02
N SER A 83 7.14 9.65 -8.77
CA SER A 83 5.93 10.48 -8.76
C SER A 83 4.67 9.65 -9.05
N HIS A 84 4.68 8.86 -10.13
CA HIS A 84 3.51 8.07 -10.50
C HIS A 84 3.23 6.90 -9.54
N LEU A 85 4.25 6.29 -8.92
CA LEU A 85 3.99 5.27 -7.90
C LEU A 85 3.29 5.86 -6.68
N LEU A 86 3.75 7.01 -6.21
CA LEU A 86 3.16 7.69 -5.06
C LEU A 86 1.72 8.11 -5.37
N ALA A 87 1.50 8.77 -6.50
CA ALA A 87 0.16 9.17 -6.95
C ALA A 87 -0.79 7.96 -7.06
N TRP A 88 -0.37 6.89 -7.74
CA TRP A 88 -1.17 5.66 -7.83
C TRP A 88 -1.53 5.13 -6.43
N SER A 89 -0.53 4.97 -5.55
CA SER A 89 -0.75 4.40 -4.23
C SER A 89 -1.69 5.25 -3.38
N GLU A 90 -1.62 6.58 -3.51
CA GLU A 90 -2.48 7.52 -2.80
C GLU A 90 -3.93 7.43 -3.31
N ILE A 91 -4.15 7.51 -4.62
CA ILE A 91 -5.48 7.48 -5.22
C ILE A 91 -6.18 6.15 -4.90
N GLU A 92 -5.49 5.04 -5.17
CA GLU A 92 -6.04 3.70 -5.02
C GLU A 92 -6.32 3.37 -3.54
N SER A 93 -5.38 3.67 -2.63
CA SER A 93 -5.60 3.42 -1.20
C SER A 93 -6.72 4.30 -0.62
N LYS A 94 -6.83 5.57 -1.03
CA LYS A 94 -7.93 6.44 -0.61
C LYS A 94 -9.28 5.95 -1.12
N ALA A 95 -9.36 5.48 -2.37
CA ALA A 95 -10.58 4.91 -2.92
C ALA A 95 -11.01 3.66 -2.13
N LEU A 96 -10.08 2.73 -1.89
CA LEU A 96 -10.32 1.53 -1.09
C LEU A 96 -10.70 1.85 0.36
N MET A 97 -10.09 2.87 0.98
CA MET A 97 -10.46 3.30 2.33
C MET A 97 -11.85 3.93 2.39
N ARG A 98 -12.28 4.65 1.35
CA ARG A 98 -13.64 5.13 1.24
C ARG A 98 -14.63 3.98 1.13
N ASP A 99 -14.30 2.96 0.34
CA ASP A 99 -15.15 1.78 0.17
C ASP A 99 -15.21 0.95 1.46
N ALA A 100 -14.07 0.75 2.14
CA ALA A 100 -13.99 0.10 3.45
C ALA A 100 -14.82 0.79 4.54
N ARG A 101 -15.08 2.10 4.43
CA ARG A 101 -15.97 2.82 5.36
C ARG A 101 -17.46 2.60 5.05
N ARG A 102 -17.80 2.11 3.86
CA ARG A 102 -19.17 1.87 3.39
C ARG A 102 -19.60 0.41 3.53
N GLU A 103 -18.67 -0.52 3.71
CA GLU A 103 -18.99 -1.93 3.95
C GLU A 103 -19.84 -2.10 5.22
N ALA A 104 -20.79 -3.04 5.18
CA ALA A 104 -21.79 -3.22 6.23
C ALA A 104 -21.22 -3.89 7.48
N THR A 105 -20.33 -4.88 7.29
CA THR A 105 -19.83 -5.71 8.40
C THR A 105 -18.38 -5.38 8.77
N PRO A 106 -17.97 -5.50 10.05
CA PRO A 106 -16.58 -5.29 10.47
C PRO A 106 -15.58 -6.14 9.67
N ILE A 107 -15.93 -7.39 9.34
CA ILE A 107 -15.10 -8.30 8.56
C ILE A 107 -14.85 -7.74 7.15
N GLU A 108 -15.90 -7.29 6.45
CA GLU A 108 -15.76 -6.70 5.11
C GLU A 108 -15.00 -5.39 5.14
N ARG A 109 -15.28 -4.53 6.13
CA ARG A 109 -14.55 -3.27 6.36
C ARG A 109 -13.05 -3.52 6.53
N ALA A 110 -12.66 -4.46 7.38
CA ALA A 110 -11.26 -4.83 7.62
C ALA A 110 -10.61 -5.44 6.36
N ARG A 111 -11.32 -6.31 5.64
CA ARG A 111 -10.83 -6.92 4.39
C ARG A 111 -10.60 -5.88 3.30
N THR A 112 -11.52 -4.95 3.09
CA THR A 112 -11.39 -3.90 2.08
C THR A 112 -10.28 -2.91 2.46
N ALA A 113 -10.15 -2.54 3.74
CA ALA A 113 -9.00 -1.76 4.21
C ALA A 113 -7.66 -2.50 4.07
N GLY A 114 -7.63 -3.82 4.24
CA GLY A 114 -6.44 -4.64 3.99
C GLY A 114 -5.95 -4.58 2.54
N LYS A 115 -6.84 -4.39 1.57
CA LYS A 115 -6.45 -4.12 0.18
C LYS A 115 -5.77 -2.76 0.05
N ALA A 116 -6.30 -1.72 0.71
CA ALA A 116 -5.67 -0.41 0.75
C ALA A 116 -4.25 -0.49 1.35
N LEU A 117 -4.09 -1.24 2.44
CA LEU A 117 -2.78 -1.47 3.05
C LEU A 117 -1.81 -2.15 2.07
N SER A 118 -2.28 -3.18 1.35
CA SER A 118 -1.46 -3.91 0.38
C SER A 118 -0.90 -2.99 -0.72
N VAL A 119 -1.71 -2.03 -1.20
CA VAL A 119 -1.30 -1.02 -2.18
C VAL A 119 -0.19 -0.12 -1.62
N VAL A 120 -0.35 0.36 -0.39
CA VAL A 120 0.66 1.21 0.27
C VAL A 120 1.95 0.43 0.54
N GLU A 121 1.84 -0.82 1.01
CA GLU A 121 2.99 -1.69 1.26
C GLU A 121 3.77 -2.02 -0.01
N GLU A 122 3.08 -2.18 -1.14
CA GLU A 122 3.73 -2.31 -2.43
C GLU A 122 4.57 -1.07 -2.79
N ALA A 123 4.03 0.12 -2.57
CA ALA A 123 4.77 1.36 -2.79
C ALA A 123 5.98 1.50 -1.84
N ILE A 124 5.84 1.09 -0.57
CA ILE A 124 6.93 1.03 0.41
C ILE A 124 8.04 0.10 -0.07
N GLY A 125 7.70 -1.04 -0.69
CA GLY A 125 8.67 -1.97 -1.25
C GLY A 125 9.61 -1.31 -2.28
N HIS A 126 9.13 -0.29 -3.00
CA HIS A 126 9.93 0.47 -3.96
C HIS A 126 10.61 1.71 -3.37
N TYR A 127 9.98 2.42 -2.44
CA TYR A 127 10.50 3.62 -1.79
C TYR A 127 10.36 3.53 -0.26
N PRO A 128 11.17 2.69 0.41
CA PRO A 128 11.01 2.43 1.84
C PRO A 128 11.31 3.65 2.70
N GLY A 129 12.04 4.63 2.17
CA GLY A 129 12.39 5.88 2.85
C GLY A 129 11.36 7.00 2.73
N GLU A 130 10.22 6.78 2.08
CA GLU A 130 9.17 7.80 1.93
C GLU A 130 8.28 7.85 3.19
N PRO A 131 8.32 8.93 4.00
CA PRO A 131 7.59 8.99 5.27
C PRO A 131 6.08 8.92 5.08
N THR A 132 5.58 9.61 4.06
CA THR A 132 4.13 9.69 3.76
C THR A 132 3.50 8.32 3.51
N LEU A 133 4.24 7.37 2.93
CA LEU A 133 3.77 6.00 2.75
C LEU A 133 3.69 5.24 4.09
N ARG A 134 4.64 5.45 4.99
CA ARG A 134 4.63 4.79 6.31
C ARG A 134 3.49 5.30 7.16
N ASP A 135 3.30 6.62 7.19
CA ASP A 135 2.19 7.27 7.91
C ASP A 135 0.85 6.76 7.36
N SER A 136 0.72 6.65 6.03
CA SER A 136 -0.47 6.10 5.39
C SER A 136 -0.72 4.64 5.78
N ALA A 137 0.32 3.80 5.80
CA ALA A 137 0.20 2.40 6.20
C ALA A 137 -0.20 2.26 7.68
N GLU A 138 0.35 3.11 8.55
CA GLU A 138 -0.01 3.15 9.97
C GLU A 138 -1.48 3.48 10.17
N VAL A 139 -1.98 4.56 9.54
CA VAL A 139 -3.40 4.95 9.60
C VAL A 139 -4.32 3.82 9.13
N VAL A 140 -3.95 3.08 8.08
CA VAL A 140 -4.76 1.94 7.61
C VAL A 140 -4.70 0.78 8.60
N ARG A 141 -3.55 0.47 9.19
CA ARG A 141 -3.42 -0.57 10.23
C ARG A 141 -4.22 -0.23 11.48
N GLU A 142 -4.21 1.02 11.91
CA GLU A 142 -5.03 1.51 13.02
C GLU A 142 -6.53 1.37 12.71
N PHE A 143 -6.96 1.72 11.50
CA PHE A 143 -8.35 1.54 11.08
C PHE A 143 -8.76 0.06 11.12
N ILE A 144 -7.94 -0.85 10.57
CA ILE A 144 -8.21 -2.29 10.58
C ILE A 144 -8.34 -2.79 12.03
N SER A 145 -7.39 -2.39 12.89
CA SER A 145 -7.36 -2.76 14.31
C SER A 145 -8.63 -2.30 15.02
N GLY A 146 -9.01 -1.03 14.87
CA GLY A 146 -10.20 -0.46 15.48
C GLY A 146 -11.50 -1.12 15.00
N VAL A 147 -11.62 -1.45 13.71
CA VAL A 147 -12.79 -2.15 13.16
C VAL A 147 -12.89 -3.57 13.73
N GLN A 148 -11.78 -4.30 13.82
CA GLN A 148 -11.77 -5.65 14.39
C GLN A 148 -12.17 -5.66 15.86
N ILE A 149 -11.60 -4.74 16.66
CA ILE A 149 -11.93 -4.61 18.07
C ILE A 149 -13.41 -4.26 18.25
N LYS A 150 -13.94 -3.32 17.46
CA LYS A 150 -15.37 -2.98 17.51
C LYS A 150 -16.25 -4.19 17.22
N GLY A 151 -15.92 -4.99 16.21
CA GLY A 151 -16.68 -6.20 15.88
C GLY A 151 -16.68 -7.24 17.01
N LEU A 152 -15.55 -7.41 17.70
CA LEU A 152 -15.48 -8.30 18.87
C LEU A 152 -16.29 -7.77 20.05
N ILE A 153 -16.30 -6.44 20.26
CA ILE A 153 -17.14 -5.83 21.31
C ILE A 153 -18.62 -6.10 21.01
N GLU A 154 -19.06 -5.90 19.77
CA GLU A 154 -20.45 -6.18 19.36
C GLU A 154 -20.81 -7.66 19.56
N GLU A 155 -19.88 -8.59 19.31
CA GLU A 155 -20.08 -10.03 19.53
C GLU A 155 -20.15 -10.40 21.02
N ALA A 156 -19.31 -9.77 21.85
CA ALA A 156 -19.35 -9.93 23.30
C ALA A 156 -20.67 -9.40 23.89
N GLU A 157 -21.08 -8.20 23.48
CA GLU A 157 -22.35 -7.58 23.90
C GLU A 157 -23.55 -8.43 23.49
N ALA A 158 -23.58 -8.96 22.26
CA ALA A 158 -24.64 -9.88 21.83
C ALA A 158 -24.67 -11.17 22.67
N SER A 159 -23.51 -11.69 23.07
CA SER A 159 -23.41 -12.86 23.96
C SER A 159 -23.94 -12.54 25.36
N GLU A 160 -23.67 -11.34 25.89
CA GLU A 160 -24.27 -10.86 27.14
C GLU A 160 -25.80 -10.79 27.05
N GLU A 161 -26.33 -10.25 25.94
CA GLU A 161 -27.78 -10.06 25.73
C GLU A 161 -28.56 -11.38 25.73
N VAL A 162 -27.98 -12.45 25.18
CA VAL A 162 -28.58 -13.79 25.20
C VAL A 162 -28.32 -14.54 26.52
N GLY A 163 -27.58 -13.93 27.45
CA GLY A 163 -27.27 -14.47 28.77
C GLY A 163 -26.06 -15.41 28.82
N ASP A 164 -25.32 -15.57 27.72
CA ASP A 164 -24.09 -16.38 27.69
C ASP A 164 -22.89 -15.58 28.19
N LYS A 165 -22.82 -15.47 29.52
CA LYS A 165 -21.72 -14.76 30.20
C LYS A 165 -20.35 -15.39 29.95
N THR A 166 -20.29 -16.70 29.73
CA THR A 166 -19.01 -17.39 29.52
C THR A 166 -18.43 -17.00 28.18
N ALA A 167 -19.25 -17.05 27.11
CA ALA A 167 -18.84 -16.60 25.79
C ALA A 167 -18.45 -15.11 25.78
N ALA A 168 -19.24 -14.26 26.43
CA ALA A 168 -18.92 -12.84 26.54
C ALA A 168 -17.56 -12.60 27.22
N LEU A 169 -17.27 -13.29 28.32
CA LEU A 169 -15.99 -13.21 29.03
C LEU A 169 -14.81 -13.65 28.15
N GLU A 170 -14.94 -14.78 27.45
CA GLU A 170 -13.89 -15.27 26.54
C GLU A 170 -13.57 -14.26 25.43
N ILE A 171 -14.60 -13.61 24.86
CA ILE A 171 -14.41 -12.60 23.82
C ILE A 171 -13.75 -11.34 24.39
N TYR A 172 -14.15 -10.87 25.58
CA TYR A 172 -13.49 -9.73 26.23
C TYR A 172 -12.02 -9.98 26.54
N GLU A 173 -11.68 -11.17 27.03
CA GLU A 173 -10.30 -11.60 27.25
C GLU A 173 -9.51 -11.63 25.93
N GLN A 174 -10.13 -12.11 24.85
CA GLN A 174 -9.53 -12.06 23.52
C GLN A 174 -9.27 -10.63 23.05
N ILE A 175 -10.16 -9.69 23.33
CA ILE A 175 -9.97 -8.28 22.99
C ILE A 175 -8.76 -7.71 23.76
N LEU A 176 -8.64 -7.99 25.06
CA LEU A 176 -7.49 -7.55 25.87
C LEU A 176 -6.15 -8.11 25.32
N ASP A 177 -6.10 -9.39 24.96
CA ASP A 177 -4.91 -9.98 24.32
C ASP A 177 -4.58 -9.25 23.00
N LYS A 178 -5.59 -8.96 22.18
CA LYS A 178 -5.41 -8.24 20.91
C LYS A 178 -4.95 -6.81 21.10
N LEU A 179 -5.48 -6.07 22.09
CA LEU A 179 -5.08 -4.69 22.39
C LEU A 179 -3.57 -4.57 22.65
N SER A 180 -2.99 -5.57 23.31
CA SER A 180 -1.55 -5.60 23.59
C SER A 180 -0.67 -5.74 22.33
N ARG A 181 -1.22 -6.26 21.23
CA ARG A 181 -0.48 -6.61 20.00
C ARG A 181 -0.80 -5.71 18.80
N GLN A 182 -1.81 -4.84 18.89
CA GLN A 182 -2.28 -4.07 17.74
C GLN A 182 -1.73 -2.65 17.64
N HIS A 183 -1.77 -2.13 16.40
CA HIS A 183 -1.47 -0.74 16.09
C HIS A 183 -2.68 0.11 16.50
N LEU A 184 -2.63 0.64 17.71
CA LEU A 184 -3.51 1.66 18.24
C LEU A 184 -2.65 2.60 19.08
N SER A 185 -3.05 3.86 19.21
CA SER A 185 -2.42 4.75 20.17
C SER A 185 -2.53 4.19 21.60
N GLU A 186 -1.51 4.40 22.42
CA GLU A 186 -1.49 3.90 23.80
C GLU A 186 -2.66 4.46 24.62
N GLU A 187 -3.04 5.72 24.40
CA GLU A 187 -4.23 6.34 25.01
C GLU A 187 -5.52 5.56 24.69
N ASN A 188 -5.70 5.16 23.43
CA ASN A 188 -6.87 4.38 23.03
C ASN A 188 -6.83 2.96 23.60
N LYS A 189 -5.64 2.35 23.70
CA LYS A 189 -5.48 1.02 24.30
C LYS A 189 -5.83 1.05 25.78
N GLU A 190 -5.30 2.01 26.54
CA GLU A 190 -5.56 2.14 27.97
C GLU A 190 -7.05 2.39 28.25
N ALA A 191 -7.68 3.31 27.51
CA ALA A 191 -9.11 3.61 27.66
C ALA A 191 -9.99 2.39 27.35
N LEU A 192 -9.69 1.64 26.27
CA LEU A 192 -10.43 0.43 25.92
C LEU A 192 -10.19 -0.69 26.93
N ALA A 193 -8.94 -0.90 27.35
CA ALA A 193 -8.59 -1.92 28.33
C ALA A 193 -9.28 -1.67 29.68
N GLY A 194 -9.35 -0.43 30.14
CA GLY A 194 -10.09 -0.06 31.35
C GLY A 194 -11.58 -0.41 31.26
N ARG A 195 -12.25 0.00 30.17
CA ARG A 195 -13.67 -0.30 29.94
C ARG A 195 -13.95 -1.80 29.85
N ILE A 196 -13.09 -2.55 29.17
CA ILE A 196 -13.23 -4.00 29.05
C ILE A 196 -12.97 -4.69 30.39
N GLY A 197 -12.00 -4.20 31.17
CA GLY A 197 -11.73 -4.67 32.52
C GLY A 197 -12.95 -4.53 33.44
N GLU A 198 -13.61 -3.36 33.42
CA GLU A 198 -14.85 -3.12 34.17
C GLU A 198 -15.97 -4.09 33.76
N LYS A 199 -16.10 -4.36 32.45
CA LYS A 199 -17.06 -5.34 31.93
C LYS A 199 -16.78 -6.76 32.42
N ILE A 200 -15.52 -7.18 32.41
CA ILE A 200 -15.10 -8.48 32.92
C ILE A 200 -15.42 -8.62 34.41
N SER A 201 -15.08 -7.63 35.24
CA SER A 201 -15.38 -7.66 36.69
C SER A 201 -16.87 -7.79 36.96
N SER A 202 -17.68 -6.97 36.27
CA SER A 202 -19.14 -7.00 36.38
C SER A 202 -19.73 -8.37 36.01
N LEU A 203 -19.21 -9.02 34.94
CA LEU A 203 -19.66 -10.35 34.53
C LEU A 203 -19.24 -11.47 35.49
N ARG A 204 -18.09 -11.33 36.13
CA ARG A 204 -17.58 -12.25 37.17
C ARG A 204 -18.26 -12.06 38.53
N GLY A 205 -18.85 -10.89 38.76
CA GLY A 205 -19.52 -10.53 40.01
C GLY A 205 -18.58 -9.94 41.07
N ASP A 206 -17.45 -9.36 40.63
CA ASP A 206 -16.43 -8.69 41.45
C ASP A 206 -16.61 -7.17 41.48
#